data_AF-A0AA35GKG3-F1
#
_entry.id   AF-A0AA35GKG3-F1
#
_cell.length_a   1.000
_cell.length_b   1.000
_cell.length_c   1.000
_cell.angle_alpha   90.00
_cell.angle_beta   90.00
_cell.angle_gamma   90.00
#
_symmetry.space_group_name_H-M   'P 1'
#
loop_
_entity.id
_entity.type
_entity.pdbx_description
1 polymer ?
#
loop_
_entity_poly.entity_id
_entity_poly.type
_entity_poly.pdbx_seq_one_letter_code
_entity_poly.pdbx_strand_id
1 'polypeptide(L)'
;MTQSSQELSLHGSRCDSLISRAYLTCDRHLCNNALRSRKPEARKFAKWVTSEVLPSIRQTGSYGQPAYDPDQVALAHRAALVATAQVYQSVFEAVMQGKDWQLNRYMLRFDVTAEDGTVARVKAVDRNAYVLPLDRFHSAVEDSICVDAQTLTQLASTCTARLGRMAARNAVAAPQQGSLQLR
;
A
#
# COMPACT_ATOMS: atom_id res chain seq x y z
N MET A 1 30.49 15.80 8.53
CA MET A 1 31.65 15.23 7.83
C MET A 1 31.67 13.74 8.10
N THR A 2 31.76 12.97 7.01
CA THR A 2 32.23 11.57 6.89
C THR A 2 31.47 10.48 7.65
N GLN A 3 30.57 9.83 6.89
CA GLN A 3 30.32 8.38 6.96
C GLN A 3 31.65 7.61 7.05
N SER A 4 31.73 6.64 7.94
CA SER A 4 32.70 5.55 7.82
C SER A 4 31.94 4.24 8.06
N SER A 5 31.48 3.66 6.95
CA SER A 5 31.13 2.25 6.90
C SER A 5 32.41 1.45 7.05
N GLN A 6 32.51 0.63 8.08
CA GLN A 6 33.43 -0.51 8.10
C GLN A 6 32.62 -1.78 8.31
N GLU A 7 32.47 -2.51 7.21
CA GLU A 7 32.14 -3.93 7.21
C GLU A 7 33.21 -4.69 7.99
N LEU A 8 32.83 -5.28 9.12
CA LEU A 8 33.57 -6.40 9.70
C LEU A 8 32.75 -7.66 9.43
N SER A 9 33.11 -8.30 8.32
CA SER A 9 32.68 -9.64 7.96
C SER A 9 33.27 -10.62 8.97
N LEU A 10 32.43 -11.22 9.80
CA LEU A 10 32.75 -12.45 10.53
C LEU A 10 31.68 -13.48 10.22
N HIS A 11 32.06 -14.40 9.35
CA HIS A 11 31.38 -15.66 9.08
C HIS A 11 31.05 -16.39 10.40
N GLY A 12 29.78 -16.69 10.61
CA GLY A 12 29.33 -17.41 11.79
C GLY A 12 27.83 -17.73 11.81
N SER A 13 27.31 -18.19 10.67
CA SER A 13 26.14 -19.06 10.50
C SER A 13 25.07 -19.11 11.61
N ARG A 14 23.84 -18.75 11.21
CA ARG A 14 22.52 -19.24 11.68
C ARG A 14 21.65 -18.45 12.68
N CYS A 15 21.89 -17.17 12.97
CA CYS A 15 20.96 -16.40 13.83
C CYS A 15 20.24 -15.19 13.18
N ASP A 16 20.61 -14.76 11.98
CA ASP A 16 20.18 -13.43 11.49
C ASP A 16 18.81 -13.36 10.80
N SER A 17 18.11 -14.47 10.55
CA SER A 17 16.84 -14.41 9.80
C SER A 17 15.58 -14.27 10.65
N LEU A 18 15.67 -14.15 11.97
CA LEU A 18 14.48 -14.14 12.85
C LEU A 18 14.17 -12.77 13.49
N ILE A 19 15.00 -11.74 13.28
CA ILE A 19 14.83 -10.45 13.97
C ILE A 19 13.95 -9.46 13.17
N SER A 20 13.56 -9.76 11.93
CA SER A 20 12.72 -8.83 11.15
C SER A 20 11.21 -8.97 11.36
N ARG A 21 10.71 -9.87 12.22
CA ARG A 21 9.26 -9.97 12.49
C ARG A 21 8.86 -10.58 13.83
N ALA A 22 9.56 -10.22 14.90
CA ALA A 22 9.12 -10.56 16.25
C ALA A 22 8.33 -9.39 16.84
N TYR A 23 7.00 -9.43 16.72
CA TYR A 23 6.19 -8.90 17.82
C TYR A 23 6.75 -9.56 19.08
N LEU A 24 7.31 -8.78 20.00
CA LEU A 24 7.68 -9.26 21.33
C LEU A 24 6.38 -9.56 22.11
N THR A 25 5.66 -10.59 21.69
CA THR A 25 4.88 -11.42 22.60
C THR A 25 5.90 -12.26 23.36
N CYS A 26 6.77 -11.61 24.12
CA CYS A 26 7.58 -12.32 25.10
C CYS A 26 6.60 -12.77 26.15
N ASP A 27 6.22 -14.04 26.11
CA ASP A 27 5.48 -14.67 27.19
C ASP A 27 6.19 -14.29 28.50
N ARG A 28 5.48 -13.65 29.43
CA ARG A 28 6.04 -12.95 30.60
C ARG A 28 6.96 -13.89 31.42
N HIS A 29 6.70 -15.18 31.34
CA HIS A 29 7.48 -16.26 31.93
C HIS A 29 8.89 -16.42 31.32
N LEU A 30 9.04 -16.33 29.99
CA LEU A 30 10.34 -16.50 29.33
C LEU A 30 11.27 -15.32 29.61
N CYS A 31 10.74 -14.09 29.53
CA CYS A 31 11.48 -12.89 29.88
C CYS A 31 11.90 -12.90 31.36
N ASN A 32 11.01 -13.27 32.28
CA ASN A 32 11.36 -13.35 33.71
C ASN A 32 12.45 -14.39 33.99
N ASN A 33 12.42 -15.55 33.33
CA ASN A 33 13.45 -16.58 33.49
C ASN A 33 14.80 -16.12 32.92
N ALA A 34 14.80 -15.40 31.79
CA ALA A 34 16.00 -14.82 31.21
C ALA A 34 16.61 -13.74 32.12
N LEU A 35 15.80 -12.88 32.72
CA LEU A 35 16.24 -11.81 33.63
C LEU A 35 16.81 -12.35 34.96
N ARG A 36 16.35 -13.52 35.42
CA ARG A 36 16.82 -14.17 36.66
C ARG A 36 17.95 -15.18 36.45
N SER A 37 18.30 -15.48 35.20
CA SER A 37 19.31 -16.48 34.88
C SER A 37 20.72 -16.03 35.25
N ARG A 38 21.53 -16.95 35.78
CA ARG A 38 22.93 -16.70 36.17
C ARG A 38 23.93 -16.87 35.02
N LYS A 39 23.48 -17.29 33.82
CA LYS A 39 24.34 -17.45 32.64
C LYS A 39 24.88 -16.09 32.17
N PRO A 40 26.16 -15.99 31.75
CA PRO A 40 26.76 -14.72 31.35
C PRO A 40 26.07 -14.07 30.14
N GLU A 41 25.54 -14.87 29.20
CA GLU A 41 24.77 -14.39 28.04
C GLU A 41 23.43 -13.76 28.49
N ALA A 42 22.76 -14.39 29.45
CA ALA A 42 21.50 -13.90 30.00
C ALA A 42 21.67 -12.61 30.81
N ARG A 43 22.82 -12.45 31.49
CA ARG A 43 23.16 -11.19 32.17
C ARG A 43 23.36 -10.03 31.19
N LYS A 44 23.99 -10.28 30.03
CA LYS A 44 24.13 -9.27 28.97
C LYS A 44 22.78 -8.85 28.41
N PHE A 45 21.91 -9.83 28.14
CA PHE A 45 20.52 -9.57 27.72
C PHE A 45 19.73 -8.80 28.77
N ALA A 46 19.78 -9.20 30.03
CA ALA A 46 19.09 -8.51 31.12
C ALA A 46 19.57 -7.06 31.25
N LYS A 47 20.89 -6.83 31.17
CA LYS A 47 21.47 -5.50 31.20
C LYS A 47 20.93 -4.64 30.04
N TRP A 48 20.97 -5.16 28.81
CA TRP A 48 20.45 -4.49 27.62
C TRP A 48 18.95 -4.15 27.73
N VAL A 49 18.12 -5.10 28.17
CA VAL A 49 16.70 -4.87 28.42
C VAL A 49 16.48 -3.77 29.46
N THR A 50 17.26 -3.75 30.55
CA THR A 50 17.12 -2.73 31.61
C THR A 50 17.69 -1.36 31.25
N SER A 51 18.71 -1.29 30.40
CA SER A 51 19.38 -0.04 30.05
C SER A 51 18.77 0.65 28.83
N GLU A 52 18.20 -0.11 27.90
CA GLU A 52 17.75 0.40 26.61
C GLU A 52 16.25 0.19 26.41
N VAL A 53 15.78 -1.04 26.52
CA VAL A 53 14.39 -1.41 26.19
C VAL A 53 13.39 -0.86 27.21
N LEU A 54 13.55 -1.15 28.50
CA LEU A 54 12.61 -0.74 29.54
C LEU A 54 12.54 0.78 29.74
N PRO A 55 13.65 1.54 29.73
CA PRO A 55 13.59 3.00 29.78
C PRO A 55 12.85 3.57 28.59
N SER A 56 13.10 3.05 27.38
CA SER A 56 12.40 3.46 26.16
C SER A 56 10.90 3.20 26.27
N ILE A 57 10.47 1.98 26.63
CA ILE A 57 9.04 1.65 26.81
C ILE A 57 8.37 2.52 27.88
N ARG A 58 9.05 2.83 29.00
CA ARG A 58 8.48 3.70 30.04
C ARG A 58 8.26 5.13 29.57
N GLN A 59 9.05 5.61 28.61
CA GLN A 59 8.95 6.97 28.08
C GLN A 59 7.99 7.07 26.89
N THR A 60 8.06 6.13 25.95
CA THR A 60 7.34 6.18 24.66
C THR A 60 6.13 5.23 24.61
N GLY A 61 5.98 4.34 25.59
CA GLY A 61 4.96 3.29 25.61
C GLY A 61 5.27 2.09 24.71
N SER A 62 6.37 2.10 23.93
CA SER A 62 6.72 1.02 23.00
C SER A 62 8.22 0.97 22.68
N TYR A 63 8.75 -0.19 22.29
CA TYR A 63 10.12 -0.35 21.81
C TYR A 63 10.10 -1.01 20.43
N GLY A 64 10.84 -0.42 19.48
CA GLY A 64 10.97 -0.94 18.11
C GLY A 64 9.79 -0.65 17.16
N GLN A 65 8.76 0.08 17.60
CA GLN A 65 7.74 0.63 16.70
C GLN A 65 8.23 1.98 16.17
N PRO A 66 8.16 2.25 14.85
CA PRO A 66 8.29 3.62 14.38
C PRO A 66 7.20 4.45 15.06
N ALA A 67 7.56 5.56 15.69
CA ALA A 67 6.58 6.49 16.23
C ALA A 67 5.67 6.92 15.06
N TYR A 68 4.41 6.50 15.08
CA TYR A 68 3.44 6.98 14.11
C TYR A 68 3.28 8.49 14.30
N ASP A 69 3.32 9.22 13.19
CA ASP A 69 3.04 10.65 13.20
C ASP A 69 1.62 10.87 13.74
N PRO A 70 1.44 11.51 14.91
CA PRO A 70 0.14 11.71 15.53
C PRO A 70 -0.83 12.45 14.59
N ASP A 71 -0.31 13.31 13.72
CA ASP A 71 -1.12 14.02 12.74
C ASP A 71 -1.65 13.07 11.65
N GLN A 72 -0.87 12.08 11.23
CA GLN A 72 -1.35 11.04 10.31
C GLN A 72 -2.40 10.14 10.95
N VAL A 73 -2.26 9.82 12.23
CA VAL A 73 -3.27 9.03 12.95
C VAL A 73 -4.58 9.81 13.06
N ALA A 74 -4.50 11.11 13.41
CA ALA A 74 -5.67 11.97 13.48
C ALA A 74 -6.35 12.14 12.11
N LEU A 75 -5.56 12.24 11.03
CA LEU A 75 -6.06 12.29 9.67
C LEU A 75 -6.78 11.00 9.26
N ALA A 76 -6.17 9.84 9.53
CA ALA A 76 -6.76 8.54 9.24
C ALA A 76 -8.07 8.33 10.02
N HIS A 77 -8.11 8.73 11.29
CA HIS A 77 -9.32 8.66 12.10
C HIS A 77 -10.45 9.51 11.52
N ARG A 78 -10.16 10.76 11.13
CA ARG A 78 -11.13 11.64 10.49
C ARG A 78 -11.64 11.07 9.17
N ALA A 79 -10.73 10.55 8.34
CA ALA A 79 -11.07 9.90 7.08
C ALA A 79 -12.04 8.73 7.29
N ALA A 80 -11.77 7.88 8.28
CA ALA A 80 -12.61 6.73 8.61
C ALA A 80 -14.03 7.14 9.04
N LEU A 81 -14.16 8.21 9.84
CA LEU A 81 -15.47 8.76 10.23
C LEU A 81 -16.27 9.24 9.00
N VAL A 82 -15.62 9.98 8.10
CA VAL A 82 -16.26 10.48 6.87
C VAL A 82 -16.68 9.31 5.97
N ALA A 83 -15.81 8.31 5.78
CA ALA A 83 -16.13 7.12 5.00
C ALA A 83 -17.33 6.36 5.57
N THR A 84 -17.39 6.22 6.89
CA THR A 84 -18.49 5.56 7.58
C THR A 84 -19.82 6.26 7.27
N ALA A 85 -19.87 7.60 7.39
CA ALA A 85 -21.06 8.38 7.06
C ALA A 85 -21.49 8.21 5.59
N GLN A 86 -20.52 8.21 4.67
CA GLN A 86 -20.78 8.05 3.23
C GLN A 86 -21.29 6.65 2.86
N VAL A 87 -20.77 5.61 3.52
CA VAL A 87 -21.26 4.24 3.36
C VAL A 87 -22.70 4.13 3.86
N TYR A 88 -23.01 4.68 5.04
CA TYR A 88 -24.39 4.72 5.54
C TYR A 88 -25.33 5.40 4.55
N GLN A 89 -24.96 6.57 4.05
CA GLN A 89 -25.76 7.32 3.08
C GLN A 89 -26.00 6.52 1.79
N SER A 90 -24.96 5.86 1.25
CA SER A 90 -25.06 5.08 0.02
C SER A 90 -25.97 3.86 0.15
N VAL A 91 -25.91 3.17 1.30
CA VAL A 91 -26.79 2.04 1.60
C VAL A 91 -28.22 2.54 1.79
N PHE A 92 -28.40 3.63 2.53
CA PHE A 92 -29.72 4.23 2.76
C PHE A 92 -30.39 4.63 1.43
N GLU A 93 -29.67 5.32 0.55
CA GLU A 93 -30.18 5.69 -0.78
C GLU A 93 -30.56 4.47 -1.62
N ALA A 94 -29.75 3.41 -1.59
CA ALA A 94 -30.05 2.19 -2.32
C ALA A 94 -31.32 1.50 -1.80
N VAL A 95 -31.51 1.45 -0.48
CA VAL A 95 -32.73 0.94 0.17
C VAL A 95 -33.95 1.77 -0.23
N MET A 96 -33.85 3.11 -0.16
CA MET A 96 -34.94 4.01 -0.52
C MET A 96 -35.34 3.92 -1.99
N GLN A 97 -34.41 3.53 -2.87
CA GLN A 97 -34.67 3.31 -4.30
C GLN A 97 -35.14 1.89 -4.62
N GLY A 98 -35.35 1.03 -3.63
CA GLY A 98 -35.76 -0.37 -3.83
C GLY A 98 -34.72 -1.21 -4.55
N LYS A 99 -33.44 -0.79 -4.54
CA LYS A 99 -32.34 -1.54 -5.17
C LYS A 99 -31.85 -2.64 -4.22
N ASP A 100 -31.38 -3.74 -4.81
CA ASP A 100 -30.77 -4.83 -4.08
C ASP A 100 -29.33 -4.45 -3.66
N TRP A 101 -29.23 -3.70 -2.57
CA TRP A 101 -27.97 -3.21 -2.02
C TRP A 101 -27.06 -4.32 -1.50
N GLN A 102 -27.61 -5.49 -1.14
CA GLN A 102 -26.85 -6.62 -0.60
C GLN A 102 -25.99 -7.30 -1.68
N LEU A 103 -26.46 -7.27 -2.94
CA LEU A 103 -25.75 -7.86 -4.08
C LEU A 103 -24.89 -6.84 -4.85
N ASN A 104 -24.91 -5.56 -4.46
CA ASN A 104 -24.14 -4.53 -5.13
C ASN A 104 -22.74 -4.41 -4.52
N ARG A 105 -21.75 -4.27 -5.40
CA ARG A 105 -20.38 -3.93 -5.00
C ARG A 105 -20.23 -2.42 -4.98
N TYR A 106 -19.56 -1.89 -3.96
CA TYR A 106 -19.29 -0.46 -3.85
C TYR A 106 -17.78 -0.20 -3.82
N MET A 107 -17.34 0.84 -4.51
CA MET A 107 -15.97 1.36 -4.41
C MET A 107 -15.94 2.55 -3.47
N LEU A 108 -15.09 2.46 -2.45
CA LEU A 108 -14.76 3.55 -1.55
C LEU A 108 -13.43 4.16 -1.98
N ARG A 109 -13.40 5.48 -2.16
CA ARG A 109 -12.21 6.26 -2.47
C ARG A 109 -12.04 7.36 -1.43
N PHE A 110 -10.79 7.59 -1.02
CA PHE A 110 -10.39 8.75 -0.25
C PHE A 110 -9.68 9.73 -1.16
N ASP A 111 -10.11 10.98 -1.12
CA ASP A 111 -9.43 12.11 -1.74
C ASP A 111 -9.03 13.10 -0.64
N VAL A 112 -7.84 13.68 -0.76
CA VAL A 112 -7.42 14.78 0.09
C VAL A 112 -7.47 16.02 -0.78
N THR A 113 -8.41 16.92 -0.51
CA THR A 113 -8.46 18.24 -1.16
C THR A 113 -7.90 19.28 -0.21
N ALA A 114 -7.21 20.28 -0.77
CA ALA A 114 -6.64 21.37 0.02
C ALA A 114 -7.73 22.22 0.72
N GLU A 115 -8.96 22.21 0.19
CA GLU A 115 -10.08 23.04 0.66
C GLU A 115 -11.03 22.30 1.62
N ASP A 116 -11.38 21.03 1.35
CA ASP A 116 -12.38 20.28 2.14
C ASP A 116 -11.77 19.26 3.10
N GLY A 117 -10.44 19.10 3.10
CA GLY A 117 -9.76 18.06 3.87
C GLY A 117 -9.96 16.66 3.26
N THR A 118 -10.12 15.63 4.11
CA THR A 118 -10.34 14.26 3.63
C THR A 118 -11.78 14.03 3.23
N VAL A 119 -12.01 13.80 1.94
CA VAL A 119 -13.31 13.47 1.36
C VAL A 119 -13.34 11.98 1.04
N ALA A 120 -14.33 11.26 1.57
CA ALA A 120 -14.62 9.91 1.13
C ALA A 120 -15.73 9.94 0.08
N ARG A 121 -15.57 9.18 -1.02
CA ARG A 121 -16.61 8.99 -2.02
C ARG A 121 -16.92 7.52 -2.19
N VAL A 122 -18.20 7.19 -2.21
CA VAL A 122 -18.70 5.84 -2.47
C VAL A 122 -19.42 5.83 -3.80
N LYS A 123 -19.11 4.86 -4.65
CA LYS A 123 -19.80 4.66 -5.93
C LYS A 123 -20.17 3.19 -6.08
N ALA A 124 -21.41 2.92 -6.47
CA ALA A 124 -21.83 1.58 -6.86
C ALA A 124 -21.07 1.14 -8.11
N VAL A 125 -20.62 -0.11 -8.11
CA VAL A 125 -19.94 -0.77 -9.21
C VAL A 125 -20.91 -1.77 -9.82
N ASP A 126 -21.16 -1.64 -11.11
CA ASP A 126 -22.06 -2.54 -11.84
C ASP A 126 -21.59 -4.00 -11.76
N ARG A 127 -22.55 -4.92 -11.89
CA ARG A 127 -22.30 -6.37 -11.80
C ARG A 127 -21.31 -6.88 -12.86
N ASN A 128 -21.27 -6.23 -14.03
CA ASN A 128 -20.35 -6.57 -15.11
C ASN A 128 -19.12 -5.65 -15.21
N ALA A 129 -18.88 -4.81 -14.19
CA ALA A 129 -17.68 -3.99 -14.14
C ALA A 129 -16.54 -4.75 -13.44
N TYR A 130 -15.32 -4.58 -13.92
CA TYR A 130 -14.12 -5.18 -13.31
C TYR A 130 -13.21 -4.06 -12.80
N VAL A 131 -12.63 -4.26 -11.61
CA VAL A 131 -11.67 -3.32 -11.01
C VAL A 131 -10.37 -4.08 -10.89
N LEU A 132 -9.40 -3.76 -11.73
CA LEU A 132 -8.10 -4.41 -11.74
C LEU A 132 -6.99 -3.42 -12.12
N PRO A 133 -5.74 -3.71 -11.71
CA PRO A 133 -4.56 -2.99 -12.19
C PRO A 133 -4.44 -3.05 -13.72
N LEU A 134 -3.99 -1.97 -14.35
CA LEU A 134 -3.92 -1.87 -15.82
C LEU A 134 -2.89 -2.84 -16.42
N ASP A 135 -1.79 -3.10 -15.71
CA ASP A 135 -0.76 -4.07 -16.09
C ASP A 135 -1.30 -5.51 -16.15
N ARG A 136 -2.34 -5.81 -15.36
CA ARG A 136 -3.00 -7.13 -15.36
C ARG A 136 -4.16 -7.24 -16.34
N PHE A 137 -4.48 -6.16 -17.04
CA PHE A 137 -5.63 -6.13 -17.94
C PHE A 137 -5.52 -7.14 -19.07
N HIS A 138 -4.32 -7.32 -19.62
CA HIS A 138 -4.06 -8.30 -20.68
C HIS A 138 -4.45 -9.73 -20.24
N SER A 139 -3.86 -10.23 -19.16
CA SER A 139 -4.14 -11.57 -18.64
C SER A 139 -5.60 -11.74 -18.23
N ALA A 140 -6.25 -10.66 -17.77
CA ALA A 140 -7.66 -10.73 -17.43
C ALA A 140 -8.56 -10.90 -18.66
N VAL A 141 -8.23 -10.25 -19.79
CA VAL A 141 -8.95 -10.42 -21.06
C VAL A 141 -8.75 -11.82 -21.64
N GLU A 142 -7.59 -12.42 -21.43
CA GLU A 142 -7.28 -13.78 -21.93
C GLU A 142 -8.03 -14.87 -21.15
N ASP A 143 -7.94 -14.86 -19.82
CA ASP A 143 -8.29 -16.05 -19.03
C ASP A 143 -9.41 -15.84 -17.99
N SER A 144 -9.67 -14.59 -17.59
CA SER A 144 -10.41 -14.34 -16.34
C SER A 144 -11.75 -13.61 -16.51
N ILE A 145 -11.97 -12.94 -17.64
CA ILE A 145 -13.18 -12.14 -17.88
C ILE A 145 -14.02 -12.80 -18.97
N CYS A 146 -15.28 -13.10 -18.66
CA CYS A 146 -16.27 -13.48 -19.67
C CYS A 146 -16.71 -12.23 -20.44
N VAL A 147 -16.06 -11.95 -21.58
CA VAL A 147 -16.42 -10.86 -22.50
C VAL A 147 -16.99 -11.46 -23.78
N ASP A 148 -18.08 -10.91 -24.30
CA ASP A 148 -18.65 -11.34 -25.58
C ASP A 148 -17.75 -10.95 -26.77
N ALA A 149 -17.90 -11.65 -27.89
CA ALA A 149 -17.07 -11.46 -29.08
C ALA A 149 -17.19 -10.04 -29.69
N GLN A 150 -18.35 -9.38 -29.58
CA GLN A 150 -18.55 -8.04 -30.10
C GLN A 150 -17.76 -7.01 -29.29
N THR A 151 -17.81 -7.12 -27.96
CA THR A 151 -17.05 -6.25 -27.05
C THR A 151 -15.55 -6.43 -27.23
N LEU A 152 -15.06 -7.67 -27.40
CA LEU A 152 -13.63 -7.93 -27.69
C LEU A 152 -13.18 -7.32 -29.02
N THR A 153 -14.00 -7.43 -30.07
CA THR A 153 -13.71 -6.84 -31.39
C THR A 153 -13.67 -5.31 -31.32
N GLN A 154 -14.60 -4.71 -30.57
CA GLN A 154 -14.63 -3.26 -30.36
C GLN A 154 -13.42 -2.78 -29.56
N LEU A 155 -12.98 -3.54 -28.55
CA LEU A 155 -11.77 -3.25 -27.79
C LEU A 155 -10.53 -3.28 -28.69
N ALA A 156 -10.37 -4.35 -29.48
CA ALA A 156 -9.24 -4.51 -30.38
C ALA A 156 -9.15 -3.37 -31.41
N SER A 157 -10.27 -3.05 -32.08
CA SER A 157 -10.32 -1.94 -33.05
C SER A 157 -9.99 -0.58 -32.42
N THR A 158 -10.49 -0.31 -31.22
CA THR A 158 -10.21 0.93 -30.48
C THR A 158 -8.74 1.06 -30.10
N CYS A 159 -8.12 -0.03 -29.66
CA CYS A 159 -6.69 -0.09 -29.36
C CYS A 159 -5.85 0.21 -30.60
N THR A 160 -6.12 -0.46 -31.72
CA THR A 160 -5.42 -0.25 -33.00
C THR A 160 -5.54 1.20 -33.47
N ALA A 161 -6.74 1.79 -33.41
CA ALA A 161 -6.96 3.18 -33.80
C ALA A 161 -6.19 4.16 -32.90
N ARG A 162 -6.13 3.91 -31.59
CA ARG A 162 -5.38 4.75 -30.65
C ARG A 162 -3.88 4.65 -30.89
N LEU A 163 -3.35 3.46 -31.13
CA LEU A 163 -1.94 3.25 -31.47
C LEU A 163 -1.57 3.97 -32.77
N GLY A 164 -2.41 3.90 -33.80
CA GLY A 164 -2.21 4.66 -35.04
C GLY A 164 -2.14 6.17 -34.82
N ARG A 165 -3.04 6.73 -33.98
CA ARG A 165 -2.99 8.16 -33.62
C ARG A 165 -1.73 8.53 -32.83
N MET A 166 -1.25 7.65 -31.95
CA MET A 166 -0.01 7.87 -31.20
C MET A 166 1.21 7.85 -32.12
N ALA A 167 1.29 6.88 -33.04
CA ALA A 167 2.36 6.80 -34.03
C ALA A 167 2.40 8.04 -34.94
N ALA A 168 1.24 8.50 -35.42
CA ALA A 168 1.15 9.70 -36.24
C ALA A 168 1.58 10.98 -35.49
N ARG A 169 1.23 11.11 -34.21
CA ARG A 169 1.68 12.24 -33.37
C ARG A 169 3.20 12.25 -33.16
N ASN A 170 3.78 11.07 -32.93
CA ASN A 170 5.23 10.94 -32.73
C ASN A 170 6.01 11.21 -34.01
N ALA A 171 5.46 10.84 -35.18
CA ALA A 171 6.09 11.13 -36.48
C ALA A 171 6.10 12.63 -36.83
N VAL A 172 5.06 13.37 -36.43
CA VAL A 172 4.99 14.84 -36.63
C VAL A 172 5.89 15.60 -35.64
N ALA A 173 6.19 15.03 -34.47
CA ALA A 173 7.04 15.66 -33.45
C ALA A 173 8.56 15.47 -33.67
N ALA A 174 8.97 14.67 -34.67
CA ALA A 174 10.38 14.55 -35.02
C ALA A 174 10.86 15.81 -35.78
N PRO A 175 11.84 16.58 -35.26
CA PRO A 175 12.35 17.74 -35.97
C PRO A 175 13.04 17.27 -37.25
N GLN A 176 12.70 17.88 -38.39
CA GLN A 176 13.46 17.71 -39.63
C GLN A 176 14.88 18.22 -39.39
N GLN A 177 15.81 17.31 -39.07
CA GLN A 177 17.23 17.63 -39.10
C GLN A 177 17.59 17.92 -40.55
N GLY A 178 17.84 19.21 -40.79
CA GLY A 178 18.13 19.77 -42.09
C GLY A 178 19.28 19.04 -42.77
N SER A 179 19.02 18.65 -44.01
CA SER A 179 20.02 18.34 -45.02
C SER A 179 20.85 19.60 -45.30
N LEU A 180 21.87 19.84 -44.50
CA LEU A 180 22.99 20.70 -44.89
C LEU A 180 23.89 19.89 -45.81
N GLN A 181 23.67 20.08 -47.12
CA GLN A 181 24.59 19.68 -48.17
C GLN A 181 25.93 20.41 -47.94
N LEU A 182 26.97 19.65 -47.60
CA LEU A 182 28.35 20.12 -47.67
C LEU A 182 28.76 20.13 -49.16
N ARG A 183 28.99 21.33 -49.67
CA ARG A 183 29.63 21.61 -50.96
C ARG A 183 30.97 22.28 -50.72
#